data_AF-A0A7X6CB19-F1
#
_entry.id   AF-A0A7X6CB19-F1
#
_cell.length_a   1.000
_cell.length_b   1.000
_cell.length_c   1.000
_cell.angle_alpha   90.00
_cell.angle_beta   90.00
_cell.angle_gamma   90.00
#
_symmetry.space_group_name_H-M   'P 1'
#
loop_
_entity.id
_entity.type
_entity.pdbx_description
1 polymer ?
#
loop_
_entity_poly.entity_id
_entity_poly.type
_entity_poly.pdbx_seq_one_letter_code
_entity_poly.pdbx_strand_id
1 'polypeptide(L)'
;MNVENKPHQTWLLIGLTINLVATILHYTDNFIFFTNYPAPAGMHPQHIWIAWLILVPFAVIGYIQYAKGNFWVAYSCLCVWALTSVGGIAHYFFGSMSDFSLKMHIFIWFEEVTGLALLGFVFWSCLILREWRKERLLN
;
A
#
# COMPACT_ATOMS: atom_id res chain seq x y z
N MET A 1 0.31 -3.53 26.13
CA MET A 1 0.71 -4.24 24.88
C MET A 1 0.48 -5.72 25.10
N ASN A 2 -0.48 -6.32 24.38
CA ASN A 2 -0.77 -7.75 24.52
C ASN A 2 0.32 -8.57 23.80
N VAL A 3 1.04 -9.42 24.53
CA VAL A 3 2.26 -10.10 24.02
C VAL A 3 1.94 -11.01 22.82
N GLU A 4 0.70 -11.50 22.72
CA GLU A 4 0.21 -12.35 21.62
C GLU A 4 0.26 -11.69 20.23
N ASN A 5 0.16 -10.35 20.13
CA ASN A 5 0.05 -9.70 18.82
C ASN A 5 1.40 -9.24 18.26
N LYS A 6 2.49 -9.38 19.02
CA LYS A 6 3.84 -8.94 18.59
C LYS A 6 4.28 -9.55 17.25
N PRO A 7 4.08 -10.85 16.98
CA PRO A 7 4.47 -11.43 15.70
C PRO A 7 3.71 -10.80 14.51
N HIS A 8 2.40 -10.56 14.65
CA HIS A 8 1.58 -9.97 13.58
C HIS A 8 1.97 -8.52 13.30
N GLN A 9 2.29 -7.76 14.35
CA GLN A 9 2.82 -6.39 14.23
C GLN A 9 4.14 -6.37 13.46
N THR A 10 5.04 -7.33 13.74
CA THR A 10 6.30 -7.46 13.01
C THR A 10 6.06 -7.79 11.54
N TRP A 11 5.17 -8.73 11.23
CA TRP A 11 4.83 -9.07 9.84
C TRP A 11 4.21 -7.90 9.09
N LEU A 12 3.31 -7.16 9.73
CA LEU A 12 2.74 -5.94 9.18
C LEU A 12 3.83 -4.90 8.91
N LEU A 13 4.74 -4.67 9.84
CA LEU A 13 5.83 -3.70 9.67
C LEU A 13 6.75 -4.09 8.50
N ILE A 14 7.11 -5.36 8.40
CA ILE A 14 7.93 -5.87 7.29
C ILE A 14 7.20 -5.66 5.96
N GLY A 15 5.94 -6.07 5.88
CA GLY A 15 5.12 -5.89 4.66
C GLY A 15 5.00 -4.42 4.26
N LEU A 16 4.72 -3.54 5.22
CA LEU A 16 4.65 -2.10 4.98
C LEU A 16 5.99 -1.53 4.52
N THR A 17 7.10 -1.99 5.08
CA THR A 17 8.43 -1.51 4.71
C THR A 17 8.76 -1.91 3.27
N ILE A 18 8.53 -3.17 2.91
CA ILE A 18 8.76 -3.68 1.56
C ILE A 18 7.87 -2.92 0.56
N ASN A 19 6.58 -2.76 0.87
CA ASN A 19 5.65 -2.05 0.01
C ASN A 19 6.00 -0.55 -0.11
N LEU A 20 6.42 0.09 0.98
CA LEU A 20 6.87 1.48 0.95
C LEU A 20 8.08 1.64 0.02
N VAL A 21 9.06 0.74 0.09
CA VAL A 21 10.19 0.73 -0.85
C VAL A 21 9.71 0.53 -2.29
N ALA A 22 8.77 -0.39 -2.54
CA ALA A 22 8.19 -0.60 -3.86
C ALA A 22 7.52 0.68 -4.39
N THR A 23 6.70 1.35 -3.56
CA THR A 23 6.02 2.60 -3.94
C THR A 23 7.02 3.71 -4.22
N ILE A 24 8.09 3.86 -3.42
CA ILE A 24 9.13 4.86 -3.65
C ILE A 24 9.82 4.61 -4.98
N LEU A 25 10.18 3.36 -5.29
CA LEU A 25 10.80 3.01 -6.58
C LEU A 25 9.88 3.34 -7.74
N HIS A 26 8.62 2.90 -7.68
CA HIS A 26 7.66 3.15 -8.75
C HIS A 26 7.34 4.64 -8.91
N TYR A 27 6.94 5.34 -7.86
CA TYR A 27 6.57 6.76 -7.92
C TYR A 27 7.75 7.65 -8.32
N THR A 28 8.97 7.32 -7.89
CA THR A 28 10.17 8.06 -8.30
C THR A 28 10.45 7.86 -9.79
N ASP A 29 10.37 6.63 -10.30
CA ASP A 29 10.56 6.36 -11.73
C ASP A 29 9.47 7.03 -12.57
N ASN A 30 8.21 6.93 -12.12
CA ASN A 30 7.07 7.55 -12.76
C ASN A 30 7.16 9.08 -12.76
N PHE A 31 7.71 9.69 -11.72
CA PHE A 31 7.94 11.13 -11.66
C PHE A 31 9.06 11.60 -12.61
N ILE A 32 10.23 10.95 -12.55
CA ILE A 32 11.42 11.35 -13.33
C ILE A 32 11.18 11.11 -14.83
N PHE A 33 10.55 9.98 -15.17
CA PHE A 33 10.31 9.56 -16.55
C PHE A 33 8.84 9.70 -16.94
N PHE A 34 8.14 10.70 -16.39
CA PHE A 34 6.71 10.90 -16.59
C PHE A 34 6.26 10.84 -18.05
N THR A 35 7.01 11.46 -18.96
CA THR A 35 6.69 11.47 -20.40
C THR A 35 6.75 10.10 -21.06
N ASN A 36 7.39 9.12 -20.41
CA ASN A 36 7.52 7.75 -20.90
C ASN A 36 6.44 6.83 -20.31
N TYR A 37 5.66 7.30 -19.34
CA TYR A 37 4.55 6.56 -18.78
C TYR A 37 3.23 6.99 -19.45
N PRO A 38 2.46 6.05 -20.03
CA PRO A 38 1.09 6.33 -20.43
C PRO A 38 0.27 6.83 -19.23
N ALA A 39 -0.37 7.99 -19.43
CA ALA A 39 -1.09 8.70 -18.39
C ALA A 39 -2.33 9.44 -18.95
N PRO A 40 -3.35 9.72 -18.13
CA PRO A 40 -4.49 10.53 -18.53
C PRO A 40 -4.09 11.94 -19.02
N ALA A 41 -4.87 12.48 -19.96
CA ALA A 41 -4.71 13.86 -20.39
C ALA A 41 -4.86 14.83 -19.21
N GLY A 42 -3.99 15.83 -19.14
CA GLY A 42 -3.98 16.85 -18.06
C GLY A 42 -3.25 16.43 -16.78
N MET A 43 -2.66 15.23 -16.72
CA MET A 43 -1.78 14.84 -15.62
C MET A 43 -0.40 15.49 -15.78
N HIS A 44 0.19 15.93 -14.66
CA HIS A 44 1.52 16.51 -14.57
C HIS A 44 2.36 15.70 -13.56
N PRO A 45 3.70 15.72 -13.68
CA PRO A 45 4.57 14.97 -12.77
C PRO A 45 4.32 15.28 -11.29
N GLN A 46 4.03 16.54 -10.93
CA GLN A 46 3.85 16.91 -9.51
C GLN A 46 2.68 16.16 -8.85
N HIS A 47 1.65 15.78 -9.63
CA HIS A 47 0.50 15.05 -9.10
C HIS A 47 0.89 13.70 -8.49
N ILE A 48 1.96 13.06 -9.00
CA ILE A 48 2.46 11.76 -8.52
C ILE A 48 2.92 11.88 -7.06
N TRP A 49 3.83 12.82 -6.78
CA TRP A 49 4.33 13.03 -5.42
C TRP A 49 3.27 13.61 -4.48
N ILE A 50 2.39 14.49 -4.97
CA ILE A 50 1.28 15.01 -4.16
C ILE A 50 0.38 13.86 -3.71
N ALA A 51 0.01 12.95 -4.62
CA ALA A 51 -0.78 11.77 -4.30
C ALA A 51 -0.05 10.89 -3.26
N TRP A 52 1.23 10.58 -3.49
CA TRP A 52 2.02 9.76 -2.56
C TRP A 52 2.09 10.36 -1.16
N LEU A 53 2.36 11.67 -1.04
CA LEU A 53 2.45 12.38 0.24
C LEU A 53 1.11 12.39 0.99
N ILE A 54 -0.01 12.43 0.28
CA ILE A 54 -1.35 12.32 0.89
C ILE A 54 -1.62 10.89 1.38
N LEU A 55 -1.08 9.87 0.72
CA LEU A 55 -1.37 8.46 0.99
C LEU A 55 -0.49 7.83 2.07
N VAL A 56 0.79 8.19 2.14
CA VAL A 56 1.74 7.67 3.15
C VAL A 56 1.23 7.79 4.59
N PRO A 57 0.56 8.89 5.02
CA PRO A 57 -0.03 8.98 6.35
C PRO A 57 -0.96 7.80 6.70
N PHE A 58 -1.68 7.23 5.74
CA PHE A 58 -2.56 6.08 5.98
C PHE A 58 -1.77 4.82 6.36
N ALA A 59 -0.60 4.59 5.75
CA ALA A 59 0.29 3.49 6.13
C ALA A 59 0.76 3.64 7.59
N VAL A 60 1.22 4.85 7.95
CA VAL A 60 1.75 5.17 9.27
C VAL A 60 0.66 5.09 10.34
N ILE A 61 -0.47 5.76 10.13
CA ILE A 61 -1.61 5.73 11.05
C ILE A 61 -2.14 4.30 11.18
N GLY A 62 -2.25 3.57 10.07
CA GLY A 62 -2.68 2.17 10.06
C GLY A 62 -1.82 1.29 10.96
N TYR A 63 -0.50 1.38 10.83
CA TYR A 63 0.44 0.65 11.69
C TYR A 63 0.34 1.06 13.16
N ILE A 64 0.33 2.35 13.46
CA ILE A 64 0.25 2.86 14.84
C ILE A 64 -1.03 2.38 15.52
N GLN A 65 -2.17 2.46 14.82
CA GLN A 65 -3.46 2.04 15.37
C GLN A 65 -3.53 0.51 15.52
N TYR A 66 -2.94 -0.24 14.60
CA TYR A 66 -2.81 -1.69 14.72
C TYR A 66 -1.98 -2.08 15.95
N ALA A 67 -0.86 -1.38 16.18
CA ALA A 67 0.01 -1.60 17.33
C ALA A 67 -0.67 -1.26 18.68
N LYS A 68 -1.55 -0.25 18.68
CA LYS A 68 -2.38 0.12 19.83
C LYS A 68 -3.57 -0.82 20.07
N GLY A 69 -3.90 -1.67 19.10
CA GLY A 69 -5.05 -2.58 19.16
C GLY A 69 -6.38 -1.94 18.74
N ASN A 70 -6.37 -0.75 18.14
CA ASN A 70 -7.56 -0.06 17.60
C ASN A 70 -7.83 -0.58 16.18
N PHE A 71 -8.33 -1.80 16.07
CA PHE A 71 -8.23 -2.58 14.83
C PHE A 71 -9.08 -2.03 13.69
N TRP A 72 -10.27 -1.49 13.96
CA TRP A 72 -11.12 -0.96 12.89
C TRP A 72 -10.50 0.24 12.19
N VAL A 73 -9.95 1.19 12.95
CA VAL A 73 -9.23 2.34 12.38
C VAL A 73 -8.01 1.86 11.62
N ALA A 74 -7.27 0.90 12.18
CA ALA A 74 -6.11 0.33 11.53
C ALA A 74 -6.45 -0.30 10.17
N TYR A 75 -7.46 -1.17 10.12
CA TYR A 75 -7.87 -1.83 8.88
C TYR A 75 -8.35 -0.83 7.83
N SER A 76 -9.14 0.18 8.20
CA SER A 76 -9.57 1.21 7.27
C SER A 76 -8.38 1.94 6.64
N CYS A 77 -7.41 2.38 7.45
CA CYS A 77 -6.22 3.06 6.95
C CYS A 77 -5.34 2.15 6.08
N LEU A 78 -5.11 0.91 6.52
CA LEU A 78 -4.31 -0.07 5.79
C LEU A 78 -4.97 -0.48 4.47
N CYS A 79 -6.31 -0.58 4.42
CA CYS A 79 -7.04 -0.83 3.18
C CYS A 79 -6.87 0.32 2.19
N VAL A 80 -6.99 1.57 2.63
CA VAL A 80 -6.76 2.74 1.75
C VAL A 80 -5.36 2.68 1.15
N TRP A 81 -4.34 2.52 1.99
CA TRP A 81 -2.95 2.39 1.55
C TRP A 81 -2.74 1.24 0.56
N ALA A 82 -3.18 0.03 0.91
CA ALA A 82 -3.01 -1.16 0.09
C ALA A 82 -3.75 -1.06 -1.24
N LEU A 83 -5.00 -0.58 -1.25
CA LEU A 83 -5.77 -0.41 -2.48
C LEU A 83 -5.13 0.63 -3.42
N THR A 84 -4.56 1.70 -2.87
CA THR A 84 -3.85 2.67 -3.71
C THR A 84 -2.54 2.13 -4.27
N SER A 85 -1.87 1.24 -3.54
CA SER A 85 -0.68 0.53 -4.05
C SER A 85 -1.05 -0.46 -5.18
N VAL A 86 -2.24 -1.06 -5.14
CA VAL A 86 -2.80 -1.90 -6.21
C VAL A 86 -3.37 -1.04 -7.37
N GLY A 87 -3.32 0.29 -7.24
CA GLY A 87 -3.74 1.20 -8.30
C GLY A 87 -2.77 1.26 -9.47
N GLY A 88 -1.52 0.81 -9.31
CA GLY A 88 -0.47 0.88 -10.33
C GLY A 88 -0.81 0.15 -11.62
N ILE A 89 -1.60 -0.93 -11.54
CA ILE A 89 -2.14 -1.64 -12.71
C ILE A 89 -2.94 -0.72 -13.66
N ALA A 90 -3.45 0.42 -13.17
CA ALA A 90 -4.23 1.34 -13.98
C ALA A 90 -3.45 1.97 -15.15
N HIS A 91 -2.11 1.98 -15.09
CA HIS A 91 -1.27 2.42 -16.22
C HIS A 91 -1.59 1.68 -17.52
N TYR A 92 -1.92 0.39 -17.44
CA TYR A 92 -2.23 -0.44 -18.62
C TYR A 92 -3.60 -0.11 -19.25
N PHE A 93 -4.40 0.78 -18.67
CA PHE A 93 -5.60 1.32 -19.32
C PHE A 93 -5.31 2.55 -20.20
N PHE A 94 -4.11 3.15 -20.08
CA PHE A 94 -3.73 4.36 -20.82
C PHE A 94 -2.73 4.09 -21.95
N GLY A 95 -2.19 2.87 -22.04
CA GLY A 95 -1.26 2.45 -23.09
C GLY A 95 -1.23 0.94 -23.28
N SER A 96 -0.58 0.50 -24.34
CA SER A 96 -0.33 -0.91 -24.64
C SER A 96 0.86 -1.45 -23.84
N MET A 97 0.96 -2.77 -23.67
CA MET A 97 2.10 -3.39 -22.97
C MET A 97 3.45 -3.03 -23.59
N SER A 98 3.52 -2.82 -24.91
CA SER A 98 4.75 -2.43 -25.61
C SER A 98 5.19 -0.99 -25.35
N ASP A 99 4.33 -0.14 -24.80
CA ASP A 99 4.68 1.25 -24.46
C ASP A 99 5.52 1.33 -23.18
N PHE A 100 5.57 0.24 -22.41
CA PHE A 100 6.30 0.15 -21.15
C PHE A 100 7.65 -0.55 -21.34
N SER A 101 8.67 -0.01 -20.68
CA SER A 101 9.94 -0.73 -20.54
C SER A 101 9.81 -1.89 -19.55
N LEU A 102 10.71 -2.88 -19.65
CA LEU A 102 10.81 -3.97 -18.66
C LEU A 102 10.96 -3.44 -17.22
N LYS A 103 11.73 -2.37 -17.03
CA LYS A 103 11.91 -1.71 -15.73
C LYS A 103 10.57 -1.21 -15.17
N MET A 104 9.76 -0.55 -16.00
CA MET A 104 8.44 -0.04 -15.58
C MET A 104 7.52 -1.18 -15.18
N HIS A 105 7.48 -2.26 -15.96
CA HIS A 105 6.71 -3.46 -15.59
C HIS A 105 7.15 -4.01 -14.23
N ILE A 106 8.46 -4.12 -13.98
CA ILE A 106 8.98 -4.61 -12.71
C ILE A 106 8.50 -3.72 -11.55
N PHE A 107 8.61 -2.40 -11.67
CA PHE A 107 8.21 -1.50 -10.60
C PHE A 107 6.69 -1.51 -10.36
N ILE A 108 5.88 -1.46 -11.42
CA ILE A 108 4.42 -1.54 -11.32
C ILE A 108 4.01 -2.86 -10.65
N TRP A 109 4.48 -4.00 -11.15
CA TRP A 109 4.09 -5.31 -10.61
C TRP A 109 4.65 -5.57 -9.21
N PHE A 110 5.84 -5.07 -8.89
CA PHE A 110 6.39 -5.20 -7.54
C PHE A 110 5.56 -4.43 -6.51
N GLU A 111 5.14 -3.21 -6.84
CA GLU A 111 4.19 -2.45 -6.03
C GLU A 111 2.86 -3.20 -5.91
N GLU A 112 2.31 -3.68 -7.02
CA GLU A 112 1.03 -4.39 -7.08
C GLU A 112 1.00 -5.64 -6.17
N VAL A 113 2.02 -6.49 -6.30
CA VAL A 113 2.12 -7.74 -5.52
C VAL A 113 2.27 -7.46 -4.03
N THR A 114 3.06 -6.44 -3.66
CA THR A 114 3.25 -6.07 -2.26
C THR A 114 2.01 -5.41 -1.66
N GLY A 115 1.27 -4.62 -2.46
CA GLY A 115 -0.04 -4.07 -2.09
C GLY A 115 -1.09 -5.17 -1.87
N LEU A 116 -1.17 -6.16 -2.78
CA LEU A 116 -2.04 -7.33 -2.62
C LEU A 116 -1.69 -8.17 -1.38
N ALA A 117 -0.39 -8.33 -1.09
CA ALA A 117 0.05 -9.03 0.12
C ALA A 117 -0.41 -8.30 1.40
N LEU A 118 -0.33 -6.96 1.44
CA LEU A 118 -0.84 -6.16 2.55
C LEU A 118 -2.36 -6.27 2.68
N LEU A 119 -3.10 -6.22 1.56
CA LEU A 119 -4.53 -6.39 1.56
C LEU A 119 -4.92 -7.80 2.09
N GLY A 120 -4.18 -8.83 1.66
CA GLY A 120 -4.30 -10.19 2.17
C GLY A 120 -4.05 -10.28 3.68
N PHE A 121 -3.04 -9.57 4.20
CA PHE A 121 -2.80 -9.47 5.63
C PHE A 121 -3.97 -8.83 6.38
N VAL A 122 -4.54 -7.74 5.86
CA VAL A 122 -5.71 -7.07 6.48
C VAL A 122 -6.90 -8.02 6.52
N PHE A 123 -7.20 -8.71 5.41
CA PHE A 123 -8.29 -9.70 5.38
C PHE A 123 -8.07 -10.86 6.35
N TRP A 124 -6.86 -11.40 6.40
CA TRP A 124 -6.51 -12.48 7.31
C TRP A 124 -6.65 -12.07 8.78
N SER A 125 -6.07 -10.92 9.14
CA SER A 125 -6.18 -10.36 10.50
C SER A 125 -7.64 -10.07 10.90
N CYS A 126 -8.42 -9.47 10.00
CA CYS A 126 -9.79 -9.06 10.30
C CYS A 126 -10.79 -10.24 10.35
N LEU A 127 -10.71 -11.18 9.40
CA LEU A 127 -11.73 -12.21 9.20
C LEU A 127 -11.37 -13.55 9.85
N ILE A 128 -10.09 -13.93 9.81
CA ILE A 128 -9.60 -15.21 10.32
C ILE A 128 -9.19 -15.08 11.78
N LEU A 129 -8.22 -14.21 12.08
CA LEU A 129 -7.76 -14.00 13.45
C LEU A 129 -8.78 -13.24 14.31
N ARG A 130 -9.56 -12.34 13.68
CA ARG A 130 -10.58 -11.51 14.33
C ARG A 130 -10.03 -10.74 15.52
N GLU A 131 -8.84 -10.14 15.37
CA GLU A 131 -8.11 -9.50 16.47
C GLU A 131 -8.91 -8.36 17.14
N TRP A 132 -9.79 -7.71 16.37
CA TRP A 132 -10.78 -6.73 16.86
C TRP A 132 -11.74 -7.27 17.93
N ARG A 133 -11.93 -8.59 18.06
CA ARG A 133 -12.74 -9.17 19.15
C ARG A 133 -12.01 -9.11 20.48
N LYS A 134 -10.68 -9.25 20.47
CA LYS A 134 -9.85 -9.16 21.68
C LYS A 134 -9.86 -7.74 22.25
N GLU A 135 -9.91 -6.73 21.38
CA GLU A 135 -10.10 -5.32 21.75
C GLU A 135 -11.39 -5.11 22.56
N ARG A 136 -12.51 -5.71 22.13
CA ARG A 136 -13.81 -5.61 22.82
C ARG A 136 -13.90 -6.35 24.16
N LEU A 137 -13.00 -7.29 24.44
CA LEU A 137 -13.01 -8.05 25.70
C LEU A 137 -12.19 -7.38 26.80
N LEU A 138 -11.38 -6.37 26.45
CA LEU A 138 -10.50 -5.63 27.37
C LEU A 138 -11.02 -4.24 27.74
N ASN A 139 -12.11 -3.80 27.10
CA ASN A 139 -12.84 -2.55 27.37
C ASN A 139 -14.22 -2.88 27.92
#